data_AF-A0A962M6T2-F1
#
_entry.id   AF-A0A962M6T2-F1
#
_cell.length_a   1.000
_cell.length_b   1.000
_cell.length_c   1.000
_cell.angle_alpha   90.00
_cell.angle_beta   90.00
_cell.angle_gamma   90.00
#
_symmetry.space_group_name_H-M   'P 1'
#
loop_
_entity.id
_entity.type
_entity.pdbx_description
1 polymer ?
#
loop_
_entity_poly.entity_id
_entity_poly.type
_entity_poly.pdbx_seq_one_letter_code
_entity_poly.pdbx_strand_id
1 'polypeptide(L)'
;MIIENLQIYYVQSEQTYTAVVNFKNGDMFQYNKIQSEIANLFIQYHQVLDHQRFFDEYIQHKYEFSAIKAHRRIHLIFDDWKDIPNNKSVYSTELGVNLSMGQLHSGTIFEGLIQLEEDQVADIEEGMKHNVKPVFYVELL
;
A
#
# COMPACT_ATOMS: atom_id res chain seq x y z
N MET A 1 21.57 0.62 -2.76
CA MET A 1 20.23 0.04 -2.99
C MET A 1 19.74 0.54 -4.35
N ILE A 2 19.06 -0.29 -5.14
CA ILE A 2 18.60 0.10 -6.49
C ILE A 2 17.20 0.68 -6.41
N ILE A 3 17.01 1.89 -6.91
CA ILE A 3 15.71 2.57 -6.99
C ILE A 3 14.87 1.93 -8.08
N GLU A 4 13.63 1.61 -7.72
CA GLU A 4 12.57 1.26 -8.65
C GLU A 4 11.85 2.53 -9.12
N ASN A 5 11.53 3.43 -8.19
CA ASN A 5 10.81 4.66 -8.49
C ASN A 5 11.17 5.79 -7.52
N LEU A 6 11.12 7.02 -8.02
CA LEU A 6 11.29 8.25 -7.24
C LEU A 6 10.16 9.20 -7.62
N GLN A 7 9.47 9.74 -6.62
CA GLN A 7 8.41 10.73 -6.81
C GLN A 7 8.66 11.92 -5.89
N ILE A 8 8.44 13.14 -6.40
CA ILE A 8 8.49 14.36 -5.59
C ILE A 8 7.15 15.07 -5.75
N TYR A 9 6.53 15.44 -4.63
CA TYR A 9 5.26 16.15 -4.61
C TYR A 9 5.24 17.24 -3.53
N TYR A 10 4.33 18.20 -3.70
CA TYR A 10 4.14 19.31 -2.77
C TYR A 10 3.08 18.96 -1.71
N VAL A 11 3.42 19.15 -0.45
CA VAL A 11 2.55 18.95 0.71
C VAL A 11 2.00 20.31 1.15
N GLN A 12 0.73 20.58 0.84
CA GLN A 12 0.11 21.88 1.07
C GLN A 12 0.06 22.30 2.55
N SER A 13 -0.23 21.36 3.45
CA SER A 13 -0.34 21.62 4.90
C SER A 13 0.97 22.11 5.52
N GLU A 14 2.09 21.67 4.97
CA GLU A 14 3.44 21.97 5.46
C GLU A 14 4.17 22.99 4.59
N GLN A 15 3.53 23.42 3.49
CA GLN A 15 4.11 24.27 2.45
C GLN A 15 5.49 23.81 1.97
N THR A 16 5.69 22.50 1.84
CA THR A 16 7.00 21.90 1.56
C THR A 16 6.93 20.79 0.53
N TYR A 17 8.07 20.40 -0.04
CA TYR A 17 8.15 19.25 -0.94
C TYR A 17 8.62 18.00 -0.18
N THR A 18 8.08 16.86 -0.60
CA THR A 18 8.42 15.54 -0.08
C THR A 18 8.82 14.64 -1.23
N ALA A 19 9.90 13.87 -1.05
CA ALA A 19 10.30 12.83 -1.97
C ALA A 19 9.99 11.45 -1.40
N VAL A 20 9.37 10.60 -2.20
CA VAL A 20 9.13 9.18 -1.88
C VAL A 20 9.99 8.33 -2.81
N VAL A 21 10.77 7.44 -2.20
CA VAL A 21 11.71 6.57 -2.91
C VAL A 21 11.33 5.13 -2.66
N ASN A 22 11.05 4.41 -3.74
CA ASN A 22 10.78 2.98 -3.72
C ASN A 22 12.01 2.25 -4.25
N PHE A 23 12.52 1.30 -3.47
CA PHE A 23 13.65 0.47 -3.84
C PHE A 23 13.18 -0.89 -4.36
N LYS A 24 13.97 -1.52 -5.24
CA LYS A 24 13.63 -2.83 -5.85
C LYS A 24 13.47 -3.98 -4.85
N ASN A 25 13.95 -3.82 -3.62
CA ASN A 25 13.76 -4.78 -2.54
C ASN A 25 12.42 -4.59 -1.80
N GLY A 26 11.61 -3.60 -2.19
CA GLY A 26 10.32 -3.29 -1.57
C GLY A 26 10.39 -2.23 -0.46
N ASP A 27 11.58 -1.74 -0.11
CA ASP A 27 11.73 -0.68 0.89
C ASP A 27 11.22 0.64 0.33
N MET A 28 10.55 1.40 1.19
CA MET A 28 10.04 2.72 0.85
C MET A 28 10.49 3.74 1.89
N PHE A 29 11.01 4.87 1.42
CA PHE A 29 11.48 5.94 2.29
C PHE A 29 10.91 7.28 1.86
N GLN A 30 10.54 8.08 2.86
CA GLN A 30 10.06 9.45 2.69
C GLN A 30 11.15 10.41 3.15
N TYR A 31 11.53 11.34 2.28
CA TYR A 31 12.46 12.43 2.55
C TYR A 31 11.68 13.74 2.59
N ASN A 32 11.74 14.42 3.73
CA ASN A 32 10.93 15.62 3.98
C ASN A 32 11.71 16.90 3.71
N LYS A 33 10.97 18.00 3.53
CA LYS A 33 11.53 19.34 3.39
C LYS A 33 12.51 19.47 2.22
N ILE A 34 12.18 18.81 1.10
CA ILE A 34 12.92 18.94 -0.15
C ILE A 34 12.87 20.41 -0.59
N GLN A 35 14.04 20.97 -0.92
CA GLN A 35 14.12 22.34 -1.42
C GLN A 35 13.36 22.48 -2.75
N SER A 36 12.67 23.60 -2.94
CA SER A 36 11.83 23.83 -4.12
C SER A 36 12.65 23.83 -5.42
N GLU A 37 13.91 24.26 -5.36
CA GLU A 37 14.85 24.22 -6.47
C GLU A 37 15.13 22.78 -6.92
N ILE A 38 15.29 21.85 -5.98
CA ILE A 38 15.49 20.42 -6.26
C ILE A 38 14.20 19.79 -6.81
N ALA A 39 13.05 20.14 -6.26
CA ALA A 39 11.76 19.66 -6.77
C ALA A 39 11.51 20.15 -8.21
N ASN A 40 11.81 21.42 -8.50
CA ASN A 40 11.70 21.98 -9.84
C ASN A 40 12.69 21.33 -10.82
N LEU A 41 13.91 21.05 -10.36
CA LEU A 41 14.89 20.29 -11.14
C LEU A 41 14.36 18.90 -11.47
N PHE A 42 13.76 18.20 -10.51
CA PHE A 42 13.15 16.90 -10.76
C PHE A 42 12.05 16.97 -11.84
N ILE A 43 11.14 17.96 -11.75
CA ILE A 43 10.04 18.14 -12.71
C ILE A 43 10.55 18.42 -14.13
N GLN A 44 11.52 19.33 -14.27
CA GLN A 44 12.06 19.72 -15.58
C GLN A 44 12.71 18.55 -16.33
N TYR A 45 13.26 17.60 -15.58
CA TYR A 45 14.03 16.50 -16.12
C TYR A 45 13.31 15.13 -16.02
N HIS A 46 12.06 15.09 -15.56
CA HIS A 46 11.33 13.85 -15.25
C HIS A 46 11.23 12.88 -16.44
N GLN A 47 11.27 13.37 -17.69
CA GLN A 47 11.22 12.51 -18.88
C GLN A 47 12.57 11.91 -19.30
N VAL A 48 13.69 12.36 -18.72
CA VAL A 48 15.05 12.01 -19.18
C VAL A 48 15.93 11.49 -18.02
N LEU A 49 15.47 11.62 -16.78
CA LEU A 49 16.27 11.31 -15.60
C LEU A 49 16.32 9.83 -15.27
N ASP A 50 17.55 9.35 -15.10
CA ASP A 50 17.85 8.19 -14.28
C ASP A 50 17.54 8.53 -12.81
N HIS A 51 16.44 7.98 -12.29
CA HIS A 51 16.00 8.19 -10.91
C HIS A 51 17.08 7.82 -9.88
N GLN A 52 17.91 6.81 -10.17
CA GLN A 52 19.00 6.41 -9.29
C GLN A 52 20.00 7.55 -9.16
N ARG A 53 20.48 8.05 -10.30
CA ARG A 53 21.47 9.14 -10.33
C ARG A 53 20.95 10.40 -9.67
N PHE A 54 19.69 10.78 -9.92
CA PHE A 54 19.11 11.97 -9.29
C PHE A 54 19.07 11.84 -7.77
N PHE A 55 18.61 10.68 -7.28
CA PHE A 55 18.56 10.42 -5.86
C PHE A 55 19.95 10.51 -5.24
N ASP A 56 20.94 9.81 -5.80
CA ASP A 56 22.31 9.78 -5.28
C ASP A 56 22.94 11.19 -5.25
N GLU A 57 22.71 12.00 -6.29
CA GLU A 57 23.31 13.34 -6.41
C GLU A 57 22.59 14.39 -5.55
N TYR A 58 21.26 14.37 -5.46
CA TYR A 58 20.47 15.49 -4.94
C TYR A 58 19.69 15.22 -3.66
N ILE A 59 19.40 13.95 -3.34
CA ILE A 59 18.54 13.61 -2.19
C ILE A 59 19.32 12.85 -1.13
N GLN A 60 20.05 11.81 -1.54
CA GLN A 60 20.74 10.90 -0.66
C GLN A 60 21.71 11.68 0.25
N HIS A 61 21.60 11.45 1.57
CA HIS A 61 22.39 12.12 2.62
C HIS A 61 22.17 13.62 2.82
N LYS A 62 21.31 14.28 2.04
CA LYS A 62 21.04 15.73 2.15
C LYS A 62 19.77 16.07 2.93
N TYR A 63 18.89 15.09 3.12
CA TYR A 63 17.60 15.28 3.78
C TYR A 63 17.36 14.20 4.83
N GLU A 64 16.65 14.59 5.89
CA GLU A 64 16.12 13.65 6.86
C GLU A 64 15.08 12.76 6.20
N PHE A 65 15.13 11.48 6.55
CA PHE A 65 14.21 10.49 6.02
C PHE A 65 13.59 9.65 7.11
N SER A 66 12.43 9.10 6.78
CA SER A 66 11.73 8.10 7.58
C SER A 66 11.36 6.93 6.69
N ALA A 67 11.44 5.71 7.22
CA ALA A 67 10.86 4.57 6.56
C ALA A 67 9.35 4.79 6.44
N ILE A 68 8.81 4.61 5.24
CA ILE A 68 7.37 4.58 5.05
C ILE A 68 6.92 3.21 5.49
N LYS A 69 6.06 3.17 6.51
CA LYS A 69 5.40 1.94 6.98
C LYS A 69 4.93 1.13 5.77
N ALA A 70 5.31 -0.14 5.72
CA ALA A 70 5.25 -0.96 4.53
C ALA A 70 3.85 -0.97 3.93
N HIS A 71 3.73 -0.51 2.69
CA HIS A 71 2.50 -0.69 1.92
C HIS A 71 2.60 -2.02 1.19
N ARG A 72 1.56 -2.84 1.33
CA ARG A 72 1.46 -4.11 0.60
C ARG A 72 0.21 -4.08 -0.27
N ARG A 73 0.39 -4.44 -1.54
CA ARG A 73 -0.74 -4.76 -2.42
C ARG A 73 -1.34 -6.06 -1.92
N ILE A 74 -2.64 -6.03 -1.66
CA ILE A 74 -3.37 -7.22 -1.27
C ILE A 74 -4.57 -7.41 -2.18
N HIS A 75 -4.99 -8.67 -2.26
CA HIS A 75 -6.29 -9.03 -2.77
C HIS A 75 -7.19 -9.31 -1.57
N LEU A 76 -8.24 -8.51 -1.41
CA LEU A 76 -9.31 -8.80 -0.48
C LEU A 76 -10.33 -9.66 -1.22
N ILE A 77 -10.45 -10.91 -0.82
CA ILE A 77 -11.46 -11.81 -1.36
C ILE A 77 -12.67 -11.73 -0.44
N PHE A 78 -13.81 -11.33 -1.00
CA PHE A 78 -15.06 -11.39 -0.28
C PHE A 78 -15.48 -12.85 -0.12
N ASP A 79 -15.43 -13.33 1.11
CA ASP A 79 -15.70 -14.72 1.44
C ASP A 79 -17.21 -14.94 1.50
N ASP A 80 -17.95 -14.13 2.27
CA ASP A 80 -19.34 -14.44 2.60
C ASP A 80 -20.09 -13.26 3.24
N TRP A 81 -21.41 -13.24 3.09
CA TRP A 81 -22.28 -12.45 3.96
C TRP A 81 -22.67 -13.30 5.16
N LYS A 82 -22.51 -12.78 6.38
CA LYS A 82 -22.98 -13.48 7.58
C LYS A 82 -24.13 -12.74 8.23
N ASP A 83 -25.13 -13.51 8.66
CA ASP A 83 -26.18 -13.03 9.55
C ASP A 83 -25.56 -12.71 10.92
N ILE A 84 -25.55 -11.44 11.33
CA ILE A 84 -24.85 -10.97 12.54
C ILE A 84 -25.33 -11.70 13.81
N PRO A 85 -26.64 -11.88 14.05
CA PRO A 85 -27.14 -12.60 15.24
C PRO A 85 -26.72 -14.07 15.32
N ASN A 86 -26.67 -14.78 14.19
CA ASN A 86 -26.41 -16.23 14.18
C ASN A 86 -25.01 -16.61 13.70
N ASN A 87 -24.23 -15.65 13.21
CA ASN A 87 -22.94 -15.83 12.54
C ASN A 87 -22.96 -16.89 11.43
N LYS A 88 -24.11 -17.05 10.75
CA LYS A 88 -24.32 -18.03 9.68
C LYS A 88 -24.17 -17.38 8.32
N SER A 89 -23.58 -18.11 7.38
CA SER A 89 -23.51 -17.69 5.98
C SER A 89 -24.91 -17.49 5.40
N VAL A 90 -25.15 -16.32 4.82
CA VAL A 90 -26.35 -15.98 4.08
C VAL A 90 -26.42 -16.81 2.78
N TYR A 91 -25.27 -17.21 2.23
CA TYR A 91 -25.18 -18.11 1.08
C TYR A 91 -25.33 -19.59 1.43
N SER A 92 -25.24 -19.97 2.71
CA SER A 92 -25.50 -21.35 3.16
C SER A 92 -26.99 -21.69 3.34
N THR A 93 -27.89 -20.87 2.81
CA THR A 93 -29.33 -21.15 2.81
C THR A 93 -29.66 -22.38 1.95
N GLU A 94 -30.77 -23.04 2.25
CA GLU A 94 -31.17 -24.33 1.65
C GLU A 94 -31.03 -24.34 0.11
N LEU A 95 -30.62 -25.49 -0.43
CA LEU A 95 -30.50 -25.77 -1.87
C LEU A 95 -31.67 -25.14 -2.66
N GLY A 96 -31.38 -24.07 -3.41
CA GLY A 96 -32.38 -23.40 -4.26
C GLY A 96 -32.60 -21.91 -3.97
N VAL A 97 -32.02 -21.35 -2.90
CA VAL A 97 -32.09 -19.89 -2.62
C VAL A 97 -30.83 -19.19 -3.18
N ASN A 98 -30.90 -18.74 -4.43
CA ASN A 98 -29.84 -17.94 -5.04
C ASN A 98 -29.90 -16.49 -4.55
N LEU A 99 -29.18 -16.17 -3.47
CA LEU A 99 -28.82 -14.77 -3.18
C LEU A 99 -27.65 -14.34 -4.09
N SER A 100 -27.82 -14.44 -5.41
CA SER A 100 -26.79 -14.10 -6.40
C SER A 100 -27.40 -13.23 -7.50
N MET A 101 -27.83 -12.02 -7.14
CA MET A 101 -28.31 -11.02 -8.09
C MET A 101 -27.56 -9.68 -7.99
N GLY A 102 -26.45 -9.62 -7.25
CA GLY A 102 -25.64 -8.41 -7.04
C GLY A 102 -24.15 -8.61 -7.35
N GLN A 103 -23.41 -7.51 -7.46
CA GLN A 103 -21.97 -7.52 -7.80
C GLN A 103 -21.05 -8.00 -6.65
N LEU A 104 -21.59 -8.09 -5.42
CA LEU A 104 -20.88 -8.55 -4.22
C LEU A 104 -21.34 -9.97 -3.88
N HIS A 105 -20.57 -10.98 -4.29
CA HIS A 105 -20.81 -12.39 -4.01
C HIS A 105 -19.53 -13.10 -3.55
N SER A 106 -19.67 -14.27 -2.93
CA SER A 106 -18.52 -15.10 -2.55
C SER A 106 -17.55 -15.25 -3.74
N GLY A 107 -16.28 -14.96 -3.51
CA GLY A 107 -15.22 -14.99 -4.52
C GLY A 107 -15.00 -13.68 -5.28
N THR A 108 -15.81 -12.63 -5.06
CA THR A 108 -15.50 -11.29 -5.60
C THR A 108 -14.16 -10.81 -5.03
N ILE A 109 -13.24 -10.39 -5.90
CA ILE A 109 -11.90 -9.92 -5.53
C ILE A 109 -11.86 -8.39 -5.62
N PHE A 110 -11.36 -7.76 -4.56
CA PHE A 110 -11.07 -6.34 -4.50
C PHE A 110 -9.56 -6.15 -4.45
N GLU A 111 -9.05 -5.30 -5.32
CA GLU A 111 -7.66 -4.87 -5.27
C GLU A 111 -7.54 -3.67 -4.33
N GLY A 112 -6.65 -3.78 -3.35
CA GLY A 112 -6.45 -2.76 -2.34
C GLY A 112 -4.98 -2.61 -1.94
N LEU A 113 -4.68 -1.45 -1.37
CA LEU A 113 -3.43 -1.22 -0.64
C LEU A 113 -3.77 -1.23 0.84
N ILE A 114 -3.08 -2.07 1.61
CA ILE A 114 -3.06 -1.95 3.07
C ILE A 114 -1.72 -1.38 3.50
N GLN A 115 -1.80 -0.50 4.50
CA GLN A 115 -0.63 0.02 5.19
C GLN A 115 -0.47 -0.79 6.47
N LEU A 116 0.71 -1.39 6.63
CA LEU A 116 1.07 -2.20 7.78
C LEU A 116 2.40 -1.73 8.36
N GLU A 117 2.60 -1.97 9.65
CA GLU A 117 3.92 -1.89 10.26
C GLU A 117 4.79 -3.09 9.82
N GLU A 118 6.10 -2.96 9.95
CA GLU A 118 7.06 -3.99 9.53
C GLU A 118 6.89 -5.31 10.31
N ASP A 119 6.64 -5.24 11.61
CA ASP A 119 6.38 -6.40 12.46
C ASP A 119 5.09 -7.12 12.07
N GLN A 120 4.03 -6.37 11.75
CA GLN A 120 2.76 -6.91 11.26
C GLN A 120 2.92 -7.63 9.92
N VAL A 121 3.76 -7.11 9.01
CA VAL A 121 4.09 -7.78 7.75
C VAL A 121 4.81 -9.10 8.03
N ALA A 122 5.81 -9.08 8.91
CA ALA A 122 6.56 -10.28 9.27
C ALA A 122 5.65 -11.37 9.87
N ASP A 123 4.70 -10.99 10.73
CA ASP A 123 3.73 -11.91 11.32
C ASP A 123 2.82 -12.55 10.27
N ILE A 124 2.33 -11.76 9.30
CA ILE A 124 1.48 -12.27 8.21
C ILE A 124 2.28 -13.22 7.32
N GLU A 125 3.50 -12.86 6.95
CA GLU A 125 4.37 -13.69 6.11
C GLU A 125 4.73 -15.00 6.80
N GLU A 126 5.03 -14.97 8.10
CA GLU A 126 5.31 -16.17 8.87
C GLU A 126 4.07 -17.08 8.98
N GLY A 127 2.90 -16.50 9.28
CA GLY A 127 1.64 -17.25 9.27
C GLY A 127 1.38 -17.96 7.95
N MET A 128 1.63 -17.27 6.83
CA MET A 128 1.49 -17.84 5.49
C MET A 128 2.45 -19.03 5.26
N LYS A 129 3.70 -18.98 5.74
CA LYS A 129 4.63 -20.12 5.66
C LYS A 129 4.11 -21.36 6.39
N HIS A 130 3.30 -21.16 7.44
CA HIS A 130 2.63 -22.22 8.20
C HIS A 130 1.23 -22.58 7.67
N ASN A 131 0.88 -22.16 6.45
CA ASN A 131 -0.46 -22.35 5.83
C ASN A 131 -1.61 -21.73 6.64
N VAL A 132 -1.34 -20.66 7.39
CA VAL A 132 -2.34 -19.84 8.07
C VAL A 132 -2.51 -18.54 7.29
N LYS A 133 -3.75 -18.06 7.15
CA LYS A 133 -4.05 -16.79 6.48
C LYS A 133 -4.74 -15.82 7.44
N PRO A 134 -4.41 -14.52 7.40
CA PRO A 134 -5.11 -13.52 8.21
C PRO A 134 -6.56 -13.36 7.71
N VAL A 135 -7.47 -13.04 8.65
CA VAL A 135 -8.87 -12.73 8.37
C VAL A 135 -9.15 -11.30 8.86
N PHE A 136 -9.62 -10.45 7.96
CA PHE A 136 -9.95 -9.06 8.27
C PHE A 136 -11.46 -8.87 8.31
N TYR A 137 -11.92 -8.06 9.27
CA TYR A 137 -13.31 -7.62 9.36
C TYR A 137 -13.42 -6.17 8.90
N VAL A 138 -14.53 -5.82 8.25
CA VAL A 138 -14.85 -4.44 7.86
C VAL A 138 -15.88 -3.91 8.84
N GLU A 139 -15.60 -2.79 9.48
CA GLU A 139 -16.49 -2.07 10.38
C GLU A 139 -16.70 -0.64 9.87
N LEU A 140 -17.93 -0.14 9.95
CA LEU A 140 -18.25 1.27 9.67
C LEU A 140 -18.06 2.09 10.95
N LEU A 141 -17.30 3.18 10.88
CA LEU A 141 -17.06 4.11 11.99
C LEU A 141 -18.01 5.32 11.93
#